data_AF-A0A9E5Q3E2-F1
#
_entry.id   AF-A0A9E5Q3E2-F1
#
_cell.length_a   1.000
_cell.length_b   1.000
_cell.length_c   1.000
_cell.angle_alpha   90.00
_cell.angle_beta   90.00
_cell.angle_gamma   90.00
#
_symmetry.space_group_name_H-M   'P 1'
#
loop_
_entity.id
_entity.type
_entity.pdbx_description
1 polymer ?
#
loop_
_entity_poly.entity_id
_entity_poly.type
_entity_poly.pdbx_seq_one_letter_code
_entity_poly.pdbx_strand_id
1 'polypeptide(L)' 'MNEELIKMLKYIHLTGLLANWDRYLSLAQEKNFSHVRLLEYIIEQEYSRKKENSKRLRLQRAKIPEQLVM' A
#
# COMPACT_ATOMS: atom_id res chain seq x y z
N MET A 1 -4.44 15.68 6.93
CA MET A 1 -4.03 14.67 7.93
C MET A 1 -3.16 15.34 8.98
N ASN A 2 -3.29 15.00 10.28
CA ASN A 2 -2.48 15.60 11.34
C ASN A 2 -1.11 14.91 11.48
N GLU A 3 -0.15 15.57 12.15
CA GLU A 3 1.22 15.06 12.31
C GLU A 3 1.29 13.79 13.16
N GLU A 4 0.42 13.67 14.16
CA GLU A 4 0.36 12.50 15.03
C GLU A 4 -0.06 11.24 14.27
N LEU A 5 -1.07 11.34 13.41
CA LEU A 5 -1.52 10.24 12.56
C LEU A 5 -0.43 9.86 11.54
N ILE A 6 0.31 10.83 11.00
CA ILE A 6 1.47 10.54 10.13
C ILE A 6 2.52 9.70 10.89
N LYS A 7 2.83 10.05 12.14
CA LYS A 7 3.77 9.28 12.98
C LYS A 7 3.27 7.87 13.24
N MET A 8 1.99 7.72 13.60
CA MET A 8 1.36 6.41 13.80
C MET A 8 1.43 5.55 12.54
N LEU A 9 1.03 6.09 11.38
CA LEU A 9 1.07 5.38 10.09
C LEU A 9 2.48 4.91 9.70
N LYS A 10 3.50 5.74 9.95
CA LYS A 10 4.90 5.36 9.75
C LYS A 10 5.33 4.23 10.67
N TYR A 11 4.95 4.28 11.94
CA TYR A 11 5.27 3.26 12.94
C TYR A 11 4.69 1.89 12.58
N ILE A 12 3.42 1.85 12.15
CA ILE A 12 2.77 0.59 11.71
C ILE A 12 3.06 0.23 10.25
N HIS A 13 3.94 0.97 9.59
CA HIS A 13 4.36 0.76 8.20
C HIS A 13 3.24 0.79 7.15
N LEU A 14 2.18 1.58 7.36
CA LEU A 14 1.15 1.87 6.35
C LEU A 14 1.56 3.07 5.48
N THR A 15 2.72 2.94 4.83
CA THR A 15 3.32 4.02 4.04
C THR A 15 2.64 4.21 2.69
N GLY A 16 1.99 3.18 2.15
CA GLY A 16 1.18 3.28 0.94
C GLY A 16 -0.09 4.10 1.16
N LEU A 17 -0.73 3.94 2.32
CA LEU A 17 -1.86 4.74 2.79
C LEU A 17 -1.44 6.19 3.00
N LEU A 18 -0.32 6.41 3.69
CA LEU A 18 0.26 7.75 3.86
C LEU A 18 0.49 8.46 2.51
N ALA A 19 1.03 7.75 1.52
CA ALA A 19 1.34 8.31 0.21
C ALA A 19 0.14 8.48 -0.73
N ASN A 20 -1.00 7.84 -0.44
CA ASN A 20 -2.18 7.83 -1.32
C ASN A 20 -3.45 8.25 -0.57
N TRP A 21 -3.30 9.01 0.52
CA TRP A 21 -4.38 9.37 1.42
C TRP A 21 -5.58 10.00 0.70
N ASP A 22 -5.33 11.04 -0.10
CA ASP A 22 -6.38 11.74 -0.83
C ASP A 22 -7.08 10.85 -1.87
N ARG A 23 -6.31 9.96 -2.51
CA ARG A 23 -6.87 8.98 -3.46
C ARG A 23 -7.85 8.03 -2.79
N TYR A 24 -7.56 7.53 -1.59
CA TYR A 24 -8.49 6.66 -0.87
C TYR A 24 -9.77 7.41 -0.44
N LEU A 25 -9.67 8.69 -0.10
CA LEU A 25 -10.84 9.52 0.21
C LEU A 25 -11.72 9.75 -1.02
N SER A 26 -11.13 10.10 -2.17
CA SER A 26 -11.88 10.23 -3.43
C SER A 26 -12.55 8.90 -3.82
N LEU A 27 -11.83 7.78 -3.68
CA LEU A 27 -12.37 6.46 -3.99
C LEU A 27 -13.53 6.08 -3.05
N ALA A 28 -13.45 6.45 -1.77
CA ALA A 28 -14.51 6.23 -0.79
C ALA A 28 -15.78 7.01 -1.16
N GLN A 29 -15.62 8.26 -1.59
CA GLN A 29 -16.73 9.11 -2.04
C GLN A 29 -17.35 8.61 -3.35
N GLU A 30 -16.53 8.27 -4.35
CA GLU A 30 -17.03 7.83 -5.66
C GLU A 30 -17.72 6.47 -5.62
N LYS A 31 -17.18 5.52 -4.84
CA LYS A 31 -17.68 4.14 -4.82
C LYS A 31 -18.71 3.85 -3.74
N ASN A 32 -19.11 4.85 -2.95
CA ASN A 32 -20.00 4.67 -1.79
C ASN A 32 -19.55 3.50 -0.91
N PHE A 33 -18.24 3.42 -0.61
CA PHE A 33 -17.73 2.31 0.19
C PHE A 33 -18.35 2.34 1.59
N SER A 34 -18.80 1.17 2.07
CA SER A 34 -19.04 1.02 3.51
C SER A 34 -17.72 1.19 4.25
N HIS A 35 -17.78 1.71 5.48
CA HIS A 35 -16.59 1.89 6.33
C HIS A 35 -15.77 0.59 6.45
N VAL A 36 -16.43 -0.56 6.56
CA VAL A 36 -15.78 -1.87 6.61
C VAL A 36 -15.03 -2.17 5.31
N ARG A 37 -15.69 -2.02 4.16
CA ARG A 37 -15.09 -2.35 2.87
C ARG A 37 -13.95 -1.40 2.50
N LEU A 38 -14.01 -0.14 2.93
CA LEU A 38 -12.91 0.81 2.78
C LEU A 38 -11.67 0.34 3.56
N LEU A 39 -11.86 -0.11 4.81
CA LEU A 39 -10.76 -0.63 5.64
C LEU A 39 -10.16 -1.89 5.02
N GLU A 40 -10.99 -2.86 4.62
CA GLU A 40 -10.54 -4.07 3.93
C GLU A 40 -9.72 -3.74 2.68
N TYR A 41 -10.21 -2.81 1.86
CA TYR A 41 -9.52 -2.39 0.65
C TYR A 41 -8.16 -1.74 0.94
N ILE A 42 -8.08 -0.84 1.91
CA ILE A 42 -6.82 -0.20 2.32
C ILE A 42 -5.79 -1.27 2.74
N ILE A 43 -6.21 -2.25 3.55
CA ILE A 43 -5.33 -3.33 4.01
C ILE A 43 -4.90 -4.22 2.84
N GLU A 44 -5.80 -4.56 1.91
CA GLU A 44 -5.49 -5.36 0.73
C GLU A 44 -4.45 -4.68 -0.18
N GLN A 45 -4.60 -3.36 -0.41
CA GLN A 45 -3.65 -2.60 -1.22
C GLN A 45 -2.26 -2.54 -0.56
N GLU A 46 -2.20 -2.36 0.76
CA GLU A 46 -0.95 -2.36 1.51
C GLU A 46 -0.28 -3.74 1.53
N TYR A 47 -1.06 -4.79 1.74
CA TYR A 47 -0.57 -6.17 1.67
C TYR A 47 0.02 -6.48 0.28
N SER A 48 -0.70 -6.14 -0.78
CA SER A 48 -0.26 -6.37 -2.17
C SER A 48 1.04 -5.63 -2.47
N ARG A 49 1.15 -4.35 -2.06
CA ARG A 49 2.38 -3.56 -2.21
C ARG A 49 3.56 -4.18 -1.47
N LYS A 50 3.38 -4.61 -0.22
CA LYS A 50 4.44 -5.24 0.58
C LYS A 50 4.88 -6.57 -0.04
N LYS A 51 3.93 -7.38 -0.50
CA LYS A 51 4.20 -8.65 -1.18
C LYS A 51 5.03 -8.44 -2.45
N GLU A 52 4.65 -7.48 -3.27
CA GLU A 52 5.37 -7.16 -4.51
C GLU A 52 6.76 -6.58 -4.23
N ASN A 53 6.88 -5.67 -3.26
CA ASN A 53 8.19 -5.16 -2.84
C ASN A 53 9.13 -6.26 -2.35
N SER A 54 8.60 -7.21 -1.58
CA SER A 54 9.34 -8.39 -1.12
C SER A 54 9.77 -9.28 -2.29
N LYS A 55 8.88 -9.52 -3.26
CA LYS A 55 9.19 -10.25 -4.51
C LYS A 55 10.31 -9.55 -5.29
N ARG A 56 10.17 -8.25 -5.55
CA ARG A 56 11.16 -7.43 -6.25
C ARG A 56 12.51 -7.45 -5.56
N LEU A 57 12.54 -7.33 -4.23
CA LEU A 57 13.80 -7.38 -3.47
C LEU A 57 14.49 -8.75 -3.59
N ARG A 58 13.73 -9.85 -3.56
CA ARG A 58 14.29 -11.20 -3.79
C ARG A 58 14.89 -11.33 -5.18
N LEU A 59 14.18 -10.85 -6.21
CA LEU A 59 14.66 -10.88 -7.60
C LEU A 59 15.93 -10.06 -7.79
N GLN A 60 15.97 -8.82 -7.25
CA GLN A 60 17.16 -7.97 -7.28
C GLN A 60 18.36 -8.63 -6.60
N ARG A 61 18.15 -9.27 -5.44
CA ARG A 61 19.22 -9.99 -4.71
C ARG A 61 19.72 -11.21 -5.47
N ALA A 62 18.84 -11.89 -6.21
CA ALA A 62 19.19 -13.07 -6.99
C ALA A 62 20.00 -12.74 -8.27
N LYS A 63 20.16 -11.45 -8.63
CA LYS A 63 20.87 -10.99 -9.83
C LYS A 63 20.43 -11.72 -11.12
N ILE A 64 19.15 -12.07 -11.19
CA ILE A 64 18.57 -12.77 -12.33
C ILE A 64 18.58 -11.81 -13.52
N PRO A 65 19.11 -12.20 -14.70
CA PRO A 65 19.03 -11.39 -15.91
C PRO A 65 17.58 -10.98 -16.20
N GLU A 66 17.36 -9.72 -16.55
CA GLU A 66 16.01 -9.15 -16.77
C GLU A 66 15.17 -9.97 -17.77
N GLN A 67 15.83 -10.63 -18.73
CA GLN A 67 15.22 -11.53 -19.72
C GLN A 67 14.43 -12.71 -19.13
N LEU A 68 14.67 -13.08 -17.87
CA LEU A 68 14.03 -14.20 -17.19
C LEU A 68 13.01 -13.76 -16.13
N VAL A 69 12.82 -12.45 -15.93
CA VAL A 69 11.84 -11.90 -14.99
C VAL A 69 10.55 -11.61 -15.75
N MET A 70 9.64 -12.59 -15.77
CA MET A 70 8.27 -12.47 -16.33
C MET A 70 7.33 -11.72 -15.39
#